data_AF-A0A3C0I489-F1
#
_entry.id   AF-A0A3C0I489-F1
#
_cell.length_a   1.000
_cell.length_b   1.000
_cell.length_c   1.000
_cell.angle_alpha   90.00
_cell.angle_beta   90.00
_cell.angle_gamma   90.00
#
_symmetry.space_group_name_H-M   'P 1'
#
loop_
_entity.id
_entity.type
_entity.pdbx_description
1 polymer ?
#
loop_
_entity_poly.entity_id
_entity_poly.type
_entity_poly.pdbx_seq_one_letter_code
_entity_poly.pdbx_strand_id
1 'polypeptide(L)'
;MNNTMSYKAYTAHIEYSAEDQCFVGHLSGIIDIVGFHGESVNELRQSFEEAVNDYIETCEKVGKTPQQPYSDNLILRIPPQVHSAIANAAEISGKSLNQWAVEALSQAA
;
A
#
# COMPACT_ATOMS: atom_id res chain seq x y z
N MET A 1 -4.87 -13.65 -8.58
CA MET A 1 -4.74 -14.27 -7.24
C MET A 1 -4.32 -13.16 -6.30
N ASN A 2 -5.07 -12.91 -5.23
CA ASN A 2 -4.84 -11.77 -4.34
C ASN A 2 -4.00 -12.25 -3.14
N ASN A 3 -2.70 -11.94 -3.13
CA ASN A 3 -1.75 -12.40 -2.12
C ASN A 3 -1.54 -11.35 -1.01
N THR A 4 -2.57 -10.55 -0.73
CA THR A 4 -2.47 -9.40 0.18
C THR A 4 -3.26 -9.65 1.47
N MET A 5 -2.71 -9.22 2.60
CA MET A 5 -3.42 -9.11 3.87
C MET A 5 -3.56 -7.64 4.25
N SER A 6 -4.73 -7.24 4.73
CA SER A 6 -4.99 -5.88 5.23
C SER A 6 -5.41 -5.90 6.69
N TYR A 7 -4.91 -4.94 7.47
CA TYR A 7 -5.30 -4.71 8.86
C TYR A 7 -5.10 -3.23 9.20
N LYS A 8 -6.13 -2.60 9.78
CA LYS A 8 -6.22 -1.13 9.91
C LYS A 8 -6.00 -0.47 8.53
N ALA A 9 -5.12 0.52 8.44
CA ALA A 9 -4.76 1.18 7.20
C ALA A 9 -3.62 0.49 6.43
N TYR A 10 -3.12 -0.64 6.92
CA TYR A 10 -1.88 -1.27 6.43
C TYR A 10 -2.15 -2.50 5.58
N THR A 11 -1.29 -2.71 4.58
CA THR A 11 -1.34 -3.86 3.67
C THR A 11 0.01 -4.56 3.68
N ALA A 12 0.01 -5.88 3.59
CA ALA A 12 1.21 -6.68 3.49
C ALA A 12 1.48 -7.22 2.08
N HIS A 13 2.75 -7.29 1.73
CA HIS A 13 3.26 -8.17 0.69
C HIS A 13 3.77 -9.45 1.34
N ILE A 14 3.42 -10.62 0.78
CA ILE A 14 3.73 -11.93 1.35
C ILE A 14 4.40 -12.80 0.29
N GLU A 15 5.48 -13.46 0.71
CA GLU A 15 6.26 -14.41 -0.10
C GLU A 15 6.59 -15.67 0.72
N TYR A 16 6.89 -16.77 0.03
CA TYR A 16 7.36 -18.00 0.67
C TYR A 16 8.90 -18.01 0.70
N SER A 17 9.49 -18.13 1.88
CA SER A 17 10.93 -18.35 2.06
C SER A 17 11.20 -19.85 2.05
N ALA A 18 11.92 -20.33 1.03
CA ALA A 18 12.36 -21.72 0.97
C ALA A 18 13.48 -22.03 1.97
N GLU A 19 14.28 -21.02 2.35
CA GLU A 19 15.36 -21.12 3.33
C GLU A 19 14.80 -21.32 4.74
N ASP A 20 13.82 -20.50 5.12
CA ASP A 20 13.19 -20.54 6.45
C ASP A 20 11.97 -21.47 6.51
N GLN A 21 11.57 -22.05 5.37
CA GLN A 21 10.41 -22.92 5.20
C GLN A 21 9.08 -22.32 5.69
N CYS A 22 8.96 -20.98 5.68
CA CYS A 22 7.79 -20.27 6.19
C CYS A 22 7.35 -19.16 5.23
N PHE A 23 6.20 -18.56 5.51
CA PHE A 23 5.78 -17.33 4.84
C PHE A 23 6.44 -16.13 5.52
N VAL A 24 6.98 -15.23 4.72
CA VAL A 24 7.55 -13.97 5.16
C VAL A 24 6.71 -12.84 4.59
N GLY A 25 6.36 -11.88 5.43
CA GLY A 25 5.57 -10.72 5.04
C GLY A 25 6.23 -9.41 5.48
N HIS A 26 5.98 -8.36 4.71
CA HIS A 26 6.39 -7.00 5.06
C HIS A 26 5.27 -6.00 4.78
N LEU A 27 5.25 -4.91 5.55
CA LEU A 27 4.37 -3.78 5.30
C LEU A 27 4.69 -3.13 3.95
N SER A 28 3.65 -2.94 3.14
CA SER A 28 3.72 -2.27 1.85
C SER A 28 3.22 -0.83 1.98
N GLY A 29 3.80 0.07 1.18
CA GLY A 29 3.42 1.48 1.12
C GLY A 29 4.07 2.38 2.18
N ILE A 30 4.97 1.86 3.01
CA ILE A 30 5.73 2.65 3.99
C ILE A 30 7.25 2.57 3.72
N ILE A 31 7.99 3.58 4.18
CA ILE A 31 9.46 3.59 4.09
C ILE A 31 10.09 2.74 5.19
N ASP A 32 9.45 2.68 6.37
CA ASP A 32 9.94 1.88 7.50
C ASP A 32 9.81 0.39 7.18
N ILE A 33 10.84 -0.39 7.52
CA ILE A 33 10.85 -1.83 7.29
C ILE A 33 10.20 -2.51 8.49
N VAL A 34 9.01 -3.06 8.29
CA VAL A 34 8.28 -3.84 9.29
C VAL A 34 7.98 -5.20 8.70
N GLY A 35 8.67 -6.22 9.23
CA GLY A 35 8.57 -7.61 8.78
C GLY A 35 7.86 -8.48 9.81
N PHE A 36 7.28 -9.58 9.33
CA PHE A 36 6.65 -10.63 10.13
C PHE A 36 6.75 -11.95 9.35
N HIS A 37 6.54 -13.08 10.02
CA HIS A 37 6.57 -14.40 9.39
C HIS A 37 5.60 -15.36 10.07
N GLY A 38 5.34 -16.51 9.45
CA GLY A 38 4.55 -17.59 10.04
C GLY A 38 4.58 -18.86 9.20
N GLU A 39 4.49 -20.01 9.84
CA GLU A 39 4.49 -21.33 9.18
C GLU A 39 3.10 -21.71 8.66
N SER A 40 2.06 -21.07 9.17
CA SER A 40 0.67 -21.24 8.72
C SER A 40 0.01 -19.91 8.39
N VAL A 41 -1.07 -19.93 7.61
CA VAL A 41 -1.85 -18.73 7.30
C VAL A 41 -2.38 -18.05 8.57
N ASN A 42 -2.78 -18.82 9.58
CA ASN A 42 -3.29 -18.28 10.83
C ASN A 42 -2.20 -17.58 11.65
N GLU A 43 -1.04 -18.21 11.77
CA GLU A 43 0.13 -17.62 12.44
C GLU A 43 0.58 -16.36 11.72
N LEU A 44 0.72 -16.42 10.39
CA LEU A 44 1.10 -15.27 9.57
C LEU A 44 0.14 -14.09 9.76
N ARG A 45 -1.17 -14.36 9.84
CA ARG A 45 -2.19 -13.34 10.09
C ARG A 45 -2.03 -12.73 11.48
N GLN A 46 -1.80 -13.53 12.50
CA GLN A 46 -1.59 -13.05 13.87
C GLN A 46 -0.32 -12.18 13.95
N SER A 47 0.81 -12.69 13.44
CA SER A 47 2.09 -11.97 13.43
C SER A 47 2.02 -10.67 12.62
N PHE A 48 1.21 -10.63 11.55
CA PHE A 48 0.94 -9.39 10.82
C PHE A 48 0.22 -8.34 11.68
N GLU A 49 -0.87 -8.73 12.36
CA GLU A 49 -1.64 -7.79 13.19
C GLU A 49 -0.82 -7.29 14.38
N GLU A 50 -0.01 -8.16 14.99
CA GLU A 50 0.96 -7.82 16.04
C GLU A 50 2.01 -6.83 15.51
N ALA A 51 2.65 -7.11 14.37
CA ALA A 51 3.66 -6.23 13.79
C ALA A 51 3.10 -4.83 13.44
N VAL A 52 1.86 -4.75 12.96
CA VAL A 52 1.18 -3.46 12.73
C VAL A 52 0.95 -2.70 14.03
N ASN A 53 0.48 -3.38 15.08
CA ASN A 53 0.23 -2.75 16.38
C ASN A 53 1.53 -2.25 17.00
N ASP A 54 2.57 -3.08 17.00
CA ASP A 54 3.89 -2.76 17.52
C ASP A 54 4.53 -1.59 16.77
N TYR A 55 4.37 -1.52 15.44
CA TYR A 55 4.84 -0.39 14.64
C TYR A 55 4.16 0.92 15.05
N ILE A 56 2.82 0.93 15.16
CA ILE A 56 2.06 2.11 15.59
C ILE A 56 2.49 2.55 17.00
N GLU A 57 2.56 1.61 17.94
CA GLU A 57 2.96 1.90 19.33
C GLU A 57 4.40 2.41 19.40
N THR A 58 5.31 1.84 18.62
CA THR A 58 6.71 2.26 18.56
C THR A 58 6.82 3.68 18.02
N CYS A 59 6.12 4.00 16.93
CA CYS A 59 6.05 5.36 16.39
C CYS A 59 5.58 6.36 17.44
N GLU A 60 4.49 6.07 18.15
CA GLU A 60 3.98 6.91 19.24
C GLU A 60 5.02 7.11 20.35
N LYS A 61 5.68 6.03 20.80
CA LYS A 61 6.72 6.08 21.84
C LYS A 61 7.91 6.95 21.47
N VAL A 62 8.31 6.97 20.20
CA VAL A 62 9.44 7.79 19.73
C VAL A 62 9.03 9.18 19.23
N GLY A 63 7.75 9.56 19.40
CA GLY A 63 7.23 10.87 18.97
C GLY A 63 7.18 11.02 17.44
N LYS A 64 7.08 9.91 16.70
CA LYS A 64 6.88 9.90 15.25
C LYS A 64 5.42 9.60 14.94
N THR A 65 4.87 10.26 13.92
CA THR A 65 3.58 9.85 13.36
C THR A 65 3.80 8.55 12.56
N PRO A 66 3.03 7.47 12.83
CA PRO A 66 3.07 6.28 11.99
C PRO A 66 2.81 6.64 10.52
N GLN A 67 3.66 6.16 9.62
CA GLN A 67 3.50 6.45 8.20
C GLN A 67 2.18 5.85 7.70
N GLN A 68 1.29 6.71 7.19
CA GLN A 68 0.15 6.20 6.44
C GLN A 68 0.68 5.64 5.12
N PRO A 69 0.34 4.39 4.77
CA PRO A 69 0.91 3.75 3.59
C PRO A 69 0.48 4.41 2.28
N TYR A 70 -0.60 5.20 2.30
CA TYR A 70 -1.05 5.98 1.16
C TYR A 70 -1.60 7.31 1.64
N SER A 71 -1.23 8.39 0.94
CA SER A 71 -1.85 9.69 1.13
C SER A 71 -2.94 9.90 0.06
N ASP A 72 -3.91 10.77 0.33
CA ASP A 72 -4.91 11.18 -0.67
C ASP A 72 -4.28 11.94 -1.87
N ASN A 73 -3.00 12.31 -1.76
CA ASN A 73 -2.25 12.99 -2.81
C ASN A 73 -1.43 11.99 -3.64
N LEU A 74 -1.70 11.92 -4.94
CA LEU A 74 -0.88 11.18 -5.90
C LEU A 74 -0.11 12.18 -6.79
N ILE A 75 1.19 12.32 -6.54
CA ILE A 75 2.07 13.19 -7.35
C ILE A 75 2.80 12.32 -8.39
N LEU A 76 2.48 12.52 -9.67
CA LEU A 76 3.11 11.80 -10.77
C LEU A 76 3.96 12.76 -11.60
N ARG A 77 5.19 12.33 -11.96
CA ARG A 77 5.91 12.92 -13.08
C ARG A 77 5.49 12.21 -14.36
N ILE A 78 4.73 12.89 -15.20
CA ILE A 78 4.28 12.37 -16.49
C ILE A 78 4.81 13.24 -17.64
N PRO A 79 5.12 12.65 -18.81
CA PRO A 79 5.51 13.42 -19.99
C PRO A 79 4.41 14.39 -20.43
N PRO A 80 4.75 15.57 -21.02
CA PRO A 80 3.77 16.57 -21.43
C PRO A 80 2.67 16.03 -22.35
N GLN A 81 3.02 15.11 -23.26
CA GLN A 81 2.06 14.46 -24.16
C GLN A 81 0.99 13.64 -23.42
N VAL A 82 1.38 12.96 -22.32
CA VAL A 82 0.46 12.17 -21.50
C VAL A 82 -0.42 13.09 -20.68
N HIS A 83 0.15 14.15 -20.11
CA HIS A 83 -0.61 15.17 -19.39
C HIS A 83 -1.69 15.80 -20.29
N SER A 84 -1.34 16.17 -21.53
CA SER A 84 -2.31 16.74 -22.49
C SER A 84 -3.42 15.74 -22.85
N ALA A 85 -3.09 14.47 -23.06
CA ALA A 85 -4.08 13.44 -23.35
C ALA A 85 -5.07 13.25 -22.18
N ILE A 86 -4.58 13.22 -20.94
CA ILE A 86 -5.41 13.11 -19.74
C ILE A 86 -6.32 14.33 -19.60
N ALA A 87 -5.78 15.55 -19.76
CA ALA A 87 -6.55 16.78 -19.64
C ALA A 87 -7.71 16.83 -20.67
N ASN A 88 -7.43 16.49 -21.92
CA ASN A 88 -8.44 16.44 -22.98
C ASN A 88 -9.51 15.37 -22.69
N ALA A 89 -9.11 14.18 -22.23
CA ALA A 89 -10.05 13.11 -21.90
C ALA A 89 -10.97 13.48 -20.73
N ALA A 90 -10.44 14.17 -19.71
CA ALA A 90 -11.21 14.70 -18.60
C ALA A 90 -12.22 15.75 -19.07
N GLU A 91 -11.80 16.70 -19.90
CA GLU A 91 -12.65 17.76 -20.44
C GLU A 91 -13.79 17.20 -21.31
N ILE A 92 -13.50 16.28 -22.25
CA ILE A 92 -14.50 15.59 -23.07
C ILE A 92 -15.52 14.85 -22.22
N SER A 93 -15.08 14.30 -21.08
CA SER A 93 -15.94 13.57 -20.15
C SER A 93 -16.71 14.48 -19.18
N GLY A 94 -16.49 15.80 -19.21
CA GLY A 94 -17.09 16.75 -18.28
C GLY A 94 -16.60 16.58 -16.84
N LYS A 95 -15.39 16.04 -16.64
CA LYS A 95 -14.82 15.71 -15.33
C LYS A 95 -13.61 16.58 -15.03
N SER A 96 -13.34 16.78 -13.74
CA SER A 96 -12.03 17.31 -13.34
C SER A 96 -10.92 16.30 -13.69
N LEU A 97 -9.70 16.78 -13.90
CA LEU A 97 -8.54 15.94 -14.19
C LEU A 97 -8.34 14.88 -13.09
N ASN A 98 -8.47 15.28 -11.81
CA ASN A 98 -8.35 14.36 -10.68
C ASN A 98 -9.43 13.29 -10.69
N GLN A 99 -10.70 13.64 -10.94
CA GLN A 99 -11.79 12.67 -10.99
C GLN A 99 -11.59 11.66 -12.13
N TRP A 100 -11.22 12.14 -13.32
CA TRP A 100 -10.94 11.26 -14.45
C TRP A 100 -9.77 10.32 -14.14
N ALA A 101 -8.69 10.85 -13.54
CA ALA A 101 -7.52 10.06 -13.16
C ALA A 101 -7.86 9.00 -12.10
N VAL A 102 -8.65 9.34 -11.08
CA VAL A 102 -9.09 8.40 -10.04
C VAL A 102 -9.88 7.25 -10.64
N GLU A 103 -10.83 7.52 -11.55
CA GLU A 103 -11.61 6.47 -12.20
C GLU A 103 -10.74 5.55 -13.06
N ALA A 104 -9.86 6.12 -13.89
CA ALA A 104 -8.96 5.37 -14.75
C ALA A 104 -8.00 4.49 -13.94
N LEU A 105 -7.42 5.03 -12.86
CA LEU A 105 -6.53 4.29 -11.97
C LEU A 105 -7.28 3.21 -11.18
N SER A 106 -8.50 3.48 -10.72
CA SER A 106 -9.33 2.50 -10.00
C SER A 106 -9.74 1.32 -10.88
N GLN A 107 -9.88 1.53 -12.19
CA GLN A 107 -10.16 0.44 -13.13
C GLN A 107 -8.91 -0.41 -13.45
N ALA A 108 -7.72 0.17 -13.32
CA ALA A 108 -6.44 -0.47 -13.66
C ALA A 108 -5.79 -1.22 -12.48
N ALA A 109 -6.12 -0.86 -11.24
CA ALA A 109 -5.68 -1.51 -10.02
C ALA A 109 -6.38 -2.87 -9.80
#